data_AF-A0A7J9T3P7-F1
#
_entry.id   AF-A0A7J9T3P7-F1
#
_cell.length_a   1.000
_cell.length_b   1.000
_cell.length_c   1.000
_cell.angle_alpha   90.00
_cell.angle_beta   90.00
_cell.angle_gamma   90.00
#
_symmetry.space_group_name_H-M   'P 1'
#
loop_
_entity.id
_entity.type
_entity.pdbx_description
1 polymer ?
#
loop_
_entity_poly.entity_id
_entity_poly.type
_entity_poly.pdbx_seq_one_letter_code
_entity_poly.pdbx_strand_id
1 'polypeptide(L)'
;MAPSFGDALHHAHAQILKSIQIFKVHEILFILMGAIANLDELKLILKKELRQEILTEVLDIIRDEFYPPEEKIRKEFIKKVEAAERRVKEGKFTQYTPEEFEKSFL
;
A
#
# COMPACT_ATOMS: atom_id res chain seq x y z
N MET A 1 -67.37 -22.34 -16.37
CA MET A 1 -67.84 -21.95 -15.02
C MET A 1 -67.05 -20.71 -14.62
N ALA A 2 -67.72 -19.59 -14.35
CA ALA A 2 -67.04 -18.38 -13.89
C ALA A 2 -66.62 -18.56 -12.41
N PRO A 3 -65.43 -18.09 -12.00
CA PRO A 3 -65.01 -18.15 -10.60
C PRO A 3 -66.00 -17.38 -9.72
N SER A 4 -66.20 -17.87 -8.49
CA SER A 4 -67.06 -17.18 -7.55
C SER A 4 -66.41 -15.87 -7.09
N PHE A 5 -67.21 -14.93 -6.61
CA PHE A 5 -66.69 -13.67 -6.05
C PHE A 5 -65.65 -13.90 -4.93
N GLY A 6 -65.84 -14.97 -4.13
CA GLY A 6 -64.88 -15.37 -3.11
C GLY A 6 -63.51 -15.78 -3.68
N ASP A 7 -63.50 -16.55 -4.77
CA ASP A 7 -62.27 -16.99 -5.43
C ASP A 7 -61.50 -15.80 -6.05
N ALA A 8 -62.23 -14.86 -6.64
CA ALA A 8 -61.64 -13.64 -7.19
C ALA A 8 -61.02 -12.75 -6.10
N LEU A 9 -61.69 -12.62 -4.95
CA LEU A 9 -61.19 -11.83 -3.81
C LEU A 9 -59.94 -12.47 -3.18
N HIS A 10 -59.94 -13.80 -3.01
CA HIS A 10 -58.77 -14.53 -2.53
C HIS A 10 -57.57 -14.41 -3.48
N HIS A 11 -57.81 -14.47 -4.78
CA HIS A 11 -56.76 -14.30 -5.78
C HIS A 11 -56.18 -12.87 -5.76
N ALA A 12 -57.04 -11.85 -5.69
CA ALA A 12 -56.61 -10.45 -5.59
C ALA A 12 -55.78 -10.20 -4.33
N HIS A 13 -56.20 -10.73 -3.18
CA HIS A 13 -55.45 -10.60 -1.93
C HIS A 13 -54.07 -11.27 -2.01
N ALA A 14 -53.99 -12.46 -2.60
CA ALA A 14 -52.71 -13.14 -2.82
C ALA A 14 -51.77 -12.37 -3.75
N GLN A 15 -52.30 -11.72 -4.80
CA GLN A 15 -51.49 -10.84 -5.67
C GLN A 15 -50.98 -9.61 -4.93
N ILE A 16 -51.82 -8.95 -4.14
CA ILE A 16 -51.42 -7.77 -3.34
C ILE A 16 -50.29 -8.13 -2.37
N LEU A 17 -50.42 -9.25 -1.66
CA LEU A 17 -49.38 -9.72 -0.73
C LEU A 17 -48.05 -10.02 -1.45
N LYS A 18 -48.09 -10.65 -2.63
CA LYS A 18 -46.89 -10.88 -3.45
C LYS A 18 -46.23 -9.58 -3.89
N SER A 19 -47.00 -8.59 -4.33
CA SER A 19 -46.48 -7.28 -4.75
C SER A 19 -45.82 -6.54 -3.59
N ILE A 20 -46.43 -6.58 -2.39
CA ILE A 20 -45.84 -6.00 -1.17
C ILE A 20 -44.52 -6.71 -0.82
N GLN A 21 -44.47 -8.04 -0.93
CA GLN A 21 -43.26 -8.83 -0.68
C GLN A 21 -42.13 -8.43 -1.65
N ILE A 22 -42.43 -8.29 -2.95
CA ILE A 22 -41.46 -7.91 -3.98
C ILE A 22 -40.91 -6.51 -3.73
N PHE A 23 -41.78 -5.56 -3.35
CA PHE A 23 -41.37 -4.20 -3.03
C PHE A 23 -40.39 -4.16 -1.85
N LYS A 24 -40.69 -4.89 -0.77
CA LYS A 24 -39.79 -5.01 0.40
C LYS A 24 -38.43 -5.60 0.04
N VAL A 25 -38.40 -6.63 -0.84
CA VAL A 25 -37.15 -7.23 -1.29
C VAL A 25 -36.32 -6.24 -2.11
N HIS A 26 -36.95 -5.46 -2.99
CA HIS A 26 -36.26 -4.41 -3.75
C HIS A 26 -35.66 -3.33 -2.86
N GLU A 27 -36.40 -2.88 -1.85
CA GLU A 27 -35.94 -1.88 -0.89
C GLU A 27 -34.69 -2.36 -0.13
N ILE A 28 -34.72 -3.60 0.36
CA ILE A 28 -33.57 -4.22 1.03
C ILE A 28 -32.37 -4.35 0.08
N LEU A 29 -32.60 -4.76 -1.17
CA LEU A 29 -31.54 -4.88 -2.17
C LEU A 29 -30.87 -3.53 -2.46
N PHE A 30 -31.65 -2.46 -2.54
CA PHE A 30 -31.13 -1.11 -2.75
C PHE A 30 -30.25 -0.63 -1.57
N ILE A 31 -30.70 -0.87 -0.34
CA ILE A 31 -29.92 -0.56 0.87
C ILE A 31 -28.60 -1.35 0.89
N LEU A 32 -28.65 -2.65 0.57
CA LEU A 32 -27.46 -3.50 0.51
C LEU A 32 -26.46 -3.03 -0.55
N MET A 33 -26.95 -2.64 -1.74
CA MET A 33 -26.09 -2.08 -2.78
C MET A 33 -25.39 -0.80 -2.34
N GLY A 34 -26.09 0.10 -1.65
CA GLY A 34 -25.49 1.32 -1.09
C GLY A 34 -24.41 1.01 -0.05
N ALA A 35 -24.65 0.04 0.84
CA ALA A 35 -23.68 -0.39 1.84
C ALA A 35 -22.42 -1.01 1.21
N ILE A 36 -22.58 -1.81 0.15
CA ILE A 36 -21.46 -2.43 -0.58
C ILE A 36 -20.60 -1.35 -1.27
N ALA A 37 -21.23 -0.37 -1.93
CA ALA A 37 -20.50 0.71 -2.58
C ALA A 37 -19.66 1.53 -1.56
N ASN A 38 -20.22 1.82 -0.38
CA ASN A 38 -19.50 2.50 0.70
C ASN A 38 -18.31 1.66 1.23
N LEU A 39 -18.46 0.33 1.30
CA LEU A 39 -17.39 -0.57 1.72
C LEU A 39 -16.23 -0.56 0.72
N ASP A 40 -16.53 -0.57 -0.58
CA ASP A 40 -15.52 -0.53 -1.64
C ASP A 40 -14.76 0.80 -1.65
N GLU A 41 -15.44 1.92 -1.41
CA GLU A 41 -14.80 3.23 -1.26
C GLU A 41 -13.87 3.27 -0.04
N LEU A 42 -14.35 2.79 1.11
CA LEU A 42 -13.54 2.71 2.33
C LEU A 42 -12.29 1.83 2.13
N LYS A 43 -12.45 0.69 1.47
CA LYS A 43 -11.35 -0.22 1.13
C LYS A 43 -10.33 0.43 0.20
N LEU A 44 -10.77 1.26 -0.74
CA LEU A 44 -9.89 2.00 -1.64
C LEU A 44 -9.08 3.05 -0.89
N ILE A 45 -9.72 3.81 0.01
CA ILE A 45 -9.06 4.83 0.85
C ILE A 45 -8.00 4.17 1.74
N LEU A 46 -8.38 3.12 2.47
CA LEU A 46 -7.47 2.41 3.37
C LEU A 46 -6.25 1.83 2.63
N LYS A 47 -6.45 1.28 1.42
CA LYS A 47 -5.34 0.81 0.59
C LYS A 47 -4.40 1.91 0.13
N LYS A 48 -4.91 3.12 -0.11
CA LYS A 48 -4.07 4.26 -0.51
C LYS A 48 -3.26 4.77 0.67
N GLU A 49 -3.89 4.95 1.82
CA GLU A 49 -3.22 5.42 3.05
C GLU A 49 -2.14 4.43 3.49
N LEU A 50 -2.47 3.14 3.58
CA LEU A 50 -1.51 2.10 3.96
C LEU A 50 -0.32 2.02 2.99
N ARG A 51 -0.57 2.19 1.67
CA ARG A 51 0.51 2.21 0.68
C ARG A 51 1.43 3.41 0.89
N GLN A 52 0.87 4.58 1.19
CA GLN A 52 1.66 5.79 1.43
C GLN A 52 2.49 5.66 2.71
N GLU A 53 1.90 5.15 3.79
CA GLU A 53 2.58 4.93 5.06
C GLU A 53 3.77 3.96 4.92
N ILE A 54 3.52 2.79 4.33
CA ILE A 54 4.57 1.78 4.07
C ILE A 54 5.68 2.36 3.19
N LEU A 55 5.32 3.10 2.12
CA LEU A 55 6.32 3.67 1.22
C LEU A 55 7.20 4.69 1.95
N THR A 56 6.62 5.53 2.78
CA THR A 56 7.36 6.53 3.57
C THR A 56 8.32 5.85 4.55
N GLU A 57 7.84 4.88 5.34
CA GLU A 57 8.69 4.13 6.28
C GLU A 57 9.84 3.41 5.58
N VAL A 58 9.56 2.71 4.49
CA VAL A 58 10.59 2.00 3.72
C VAL A 58 11.61 2.97 3.15
N LEU A 59 11.18 4.13 2.63
CA LEU A 59 12.09 5.14 2.13
C LEU A 59 12.98 5.73 3.24
N ASP A 60 12.43 5.95 4.43
CA ASP A 60 13.20 6.45 5.57
C ASP A 60 14.23 5.41 6.04
N ILE A 61 13.87 4.13 6.11
CA ILE A 61 14.81 3.03 6.40
C ILE A 61 15.93 2.98 5.36
N ILE A 62 15.60 3.00 4.06
CA ILE A 62 16.58 2.97 2.97
C ILE A 62 17.51 4.19 3.04
N ARG A 63 16.96 5.38 3.31
CA ARG A 63 17.78 6.59 3.46
C ARG A 63 18.77 6.46 4.62
N ASP A 64 18.31 6.00 5.77
CA ASP A 64 19.18 5.85 6.94
C ASP A 64 20.28 4.79 6.75
N GLU A 65 19.99 3.73 6.00
CA GLU A 65 20.93 2.63 5.77
C GLU A 65 21.94 2.94 4.66
N PHE A 66 21.49 3.46 3.51
CA PHE A 66 22.34 3.67 2.33
C PHE A 66 22.88 5.09 2.20
N TYR A 67 22.17 6.08 2.74
CA TYR A 67 22.55 7.49 2.70
C TYR A 67 22.52 8.11 4.10
N PRO A 68 23.24 7.52 5.07
CA PRO A 68 23.22 8.02 6.44
C PRO A 68 23.59 9.51 6.46
N PRO A 69 23.02 10.31 7.37
CA PRO A 69 23.31 11.74 7.46
C PRO A 69 24.80 12.01 7.42
N GLU A 70 25.21 13.12 6.77
CA GLU A 70 26.62 13.47 6.61
C GLU A 70 27.39 13.40 7.93
N GLU A 71 26.78 13.75 9.06
CA GLU A 71 27.39 13.68 10.39
C GLU A 71 27.84 12.27 10.80
N LYS A 72 27.11 11.23 10.39
CA LYS A 72 27.46 9.82 10.64
C LYS A 72 28.56 9.36 9.67
N ILE A 73 28.44 9.69 8.38
CA ILE A 73 29.45 9.34 7.35
C ILE A 73 30.79 10.03 7.64
N ARG A 74 30.75 11.31 8.00
CA ARG A 74 31.92 12.19 8.12
C ARG A 74 32.91 11.68 9.16
N LYS A 75 32.46 11.15 10.29
CA LYS A 75 33.39 10.63 11.33
C LYS A 75 34.13 9.38 10.88
N GLU A 76 33.44 8.41 10.29
CA GLU A 76 34.08 7.18 9.81
C GLU A 76 34.96 7.43 8.58
N PHE A 77 34.49 8.27 7.67
CA PHE A 77 35.26 8.70 6.51
C PHE A 77 36.54 9.43 6.94
N ILE A 78 36.45 10.41 7.85
CA ILE A 78 37.61 11.11 8.41
C ILE A 78 38.58 10.11 9.05
N LYS A 79 38.10 9.17 9.88
CA LYS A 79 38.97 8.14 10.48
C LYS A 79 39.68 7.29 9.42
N LYS A 80 39.01 6.90 8.34
CA LYS A 80 39.60 6.15 7.23
C LYS A 80 40.66 6.98 6.49
N VAL A 81 40.38 8.27 6.26
CA VAL A 81 41.32 9.22 5.64
C VAL A 81 42.55 9.42 6.52
N GLU A 82 42.37 9.72 7.82
CA GLU A 82 43.47 9.87 8.77
C GLU A 82 44.33 8.60 8.89
N ALA A 83 43.71 7.41 8.86
CA ALA A 83 44.43 6.14 8.84
C ALA A 83 45.19 5.93 7.53
N ALA A 84 44.65 6.36 6.38
CA ALA A 84 45.34 6.33 5.11
C ALA A 84 46.53 7.30 5.09
N GLU A 85 46.34 8.55 5.53
CA GLU A 85 47.42 9.54 5.64
C GLU A 85 48.56 9.05 6.54
N ARG A 86 48.22 8.40 7.66
CA ARG A 86 49.21 7.81 8.56
C ARG A 86 50.02 6.71 7.89
N ARG A 87 49.37 5.80 7.15
CA ARG A 87 50.05 4.75 6.39
C ARG A 87 51.00 5.34 5.34
N VAL A 88 50.59 6.41 4.65
CA VAL A 88 51.46 7.12 3.70
C VAL A 88 52.68 7.73 4.41
N LYS A 89 52.47 8.43 5.53
CA LYS A 89 53.57 9.01 6.34
C LYS A 89 54.55 7.95 6.86
N GLU A 90 54.05 6.78 7.22
CA GLU A 90 54.86 5.63 7.66
C GLU A 90 55.53 4.87 6.51
N GLY A 91 55.35 5.31 5.25
CA GLY A 91 55.90 4.64 4.07
C GLY A 91 55.21 3.31 3.73
N LYS A 92 54.07 3.00 4.35
CA LYS A 92 53.26 1.80 4.12
C LYS A 92 52.14 2.07 3.13
N PHE A 93 52.48 2.61 1.95
CA PHE A 93 51.53 2.85 0.87
C PHE A 93 51.84 1.96 -0.33
N THR A 94 50.79 1.57 -1.04
CA THR A 94 50.91 0.85 -2.31
C THR A 94 50.72 1.86 -3.43
N GLN A 95 51.67 1.90 -4.37
CA GLN A 95 51.47 2.60 -5.63
C GLN A 95 50.87 1.61 -6.64
N TYR A 96 49.90 2.08 -7.39
CA TYR A 96 49.28 1.34 -8.48
C TYR A 96 49.56 2.09 -9.78
N THR A 97 49.81 1.37 -10.87
CA THR A 97 49.65 1.96 -12.20
C THR A 97 48.17 2.20 -12.49
N PRO A 98 47.83 3.06 -13.47
CA PRO A 98 46.44 3.25 -13.88
C PRO A 98 45.73 1.93 -14.22
N GLU A 99 46.39 0.99 -14.91
CA GLU A 99 45.78 -0.30 -15.26
C GLU A 99 45.51 -1.18 -14.03
N GLU A 100 46.40 -1.18 -13.04
CA GLU A 100 46.24 -1.95 -11.81
C GLU A 100 45.12 -1.40 -10.92
N PHE A 101 44.98 -0.09 -10.89
CA PHE A 101 43.91 0.59 -10.16
C PHE A 101 42.54 0.26 -10.77
N GLU A 102 42.42 0.39 -12.09
CA GLU A 102 41.17 0.14 -12.81
C GLU A 102 40.68 -1.29 -12.58
N LYS A 103 41.58 -2.29 -12.66
CA LYS A 103 41.23 -3.69 -12.42
C LYS A 103 40.79 -4.01 -10.98
N SER A 104 41.24 -3.23 -10.00
CA SER A 104 41.09 -3.56 -8.58
C SER A 104 39.95 -2.81 -7.89
N PHE A 105 39.54 -1.67 -8.43
CA PHE A 105 38.65 -0.72 -7.73
C PHE A 105 37.52 -0.13 -8.57
N LEU A 106 37.51 -0.32 -9.90
CA LEU A 106 36.44 0.12 -10.82
C LEU A 106 35.77 -1.10 -11.46
#